data_AF-A0A7C1EDZ5-F1
#
_entry.id   AF-A0A7C1EDZ5-F1
#
_cell.length_a   1.000
_cell.length_b   1.000
_cell.length_c   1.000
_cell.angle_alpha   90.00
_cell.angle_beta   90.00
_cell.angle_gamma   90.00
#
_symmetry.space_group_name_H-M   'P 1'
#
loop_
_entity.id
_entity.type
_entity.pdbx_description
1 polymer ?
#
loop_
_entity_poly.entity_id
_entity_poly.type
_entity_poly.pdbx_seq_one_letter_code
_entity_poly.pdbx_strand_id
1 'polypeptide(L)' 'MPECPQCGTSNPARAKFCMECSAPLPRCRTEEEDWDQSSGGP' A
#
# COMPACT_ATOMS: atom_id res chain seq x y z
N MET A 1 4.87 3.74 7.73
CA MET A 1 3.87 4.68 7.17
C MET A 1 4.38 5.09 5.80
N PRO A 2 3.65 4.82 4.70
CA PRO A 2 4.09 5.19 3.37
C PRO A 2 4.13 6.71 3.20
N GLU A 3 5.26 7.23 2.73
CA GLU A 3 5.40 8.61 2.28
C GLU A 3 4.96 8.72 0.82
N CYS A 4 4.25 9.81 0.49
CA CYS A 4 3.82 10.05 -0.87
C CYS A 4 5.03 10.40 -1.75
N PRO A 5 5.29 9.69 -2.86
CA PRO A 5 6.41 10.00 -3.73
C PRO A 5 6.24 11.32 -4.50
N GLN A 6 5.02 11.88 -4.54
CA GLN A 6 4.73 13.12 -5.26
C GLN A 6 4.90 14.37 -4.39
N CYS A 7 4.56 14.31 -3.10
CA CYS A 7 4.57 15.48 -2.21
C CYS A 7 5.27 15.26 -0.86
N GLY A 8 5.73 14.04 -0.55
CA GLY A 8 6.40 13.71 0.71
C GLY A 8 5.49 13.61 1.94
N THR A 9 4.16 13.75 1.78
CA THR A 9 3.24 13.61 2.92
C THR A 9 3.27 12.20 3.49
N SER A 10 3.33 12.07 4.81
CA SER A 10 3.17 10.79 5.51
C SER A 10 1.71 10.34 5.49
N ASN A 11 1.44 9.12 5.04
CA ASN A 11 0.09 8.57 4.94
C ASN A 11 -0.09 7.31 5.81
N PRO A 12 -1.33 6.97 6.20
CA PRO A 12 -1.66 5.71 6.85
C PRO A 12 -1.29 4.50 5.98
N ALA A 13 -0.88 3.39 6.59
CA ALA A 13 -0.46 2.18 5.86
C ALA A 13 -1.53 1.60 4.90
N ARG A 14 -2.82 1.79 5.22
CA ARG A 14 -3.95 1.33 4.40
C ARG A 14 -4.45 2.34 3.37
N ALA A 15 -3.84 3.52 3.28
CA ALA A 15 -4.28 4.56 2.36
C ALA A 15 -3.97 4.17 0.91
N LYS A 16 -4.99 4.19 0.04
CA LYS A 16 -4.84 3.92 -1.40
C LYS A 16 -4.39 5.17 -2.17
N PHE A 17 -4.71 6.34 -1.65
CA PHE A 17 -4.39 7.65 -2.23
C PHE A 17 -3.85 8.59 -1.15
N CYS A 18 -3.02 9.55 -1.55
CA CYS A 18 -2.50 10.56 -0.65
C CYS A 18 -3.61 11.51 -0.20
N MET A 19 -3.68 11.77 1.10
CA MET A 19 -4.69 12.66 1.68
C MET A 19 -4.48 14.15 1.37
N GLU A 20 -3.28 14.53 0.92
CA GLU A 20 -2.92 15.92 0.61
C GLU A 20 -3.05 16.21 -0.89
N CYS A 21 -2.40 15.40 -1.74
CA CYS A 21 -2.29 15.68 -3.18
C CYS A 21 -3.09 14.73 -4.08
N SER A 22 -3.90 13.83 -3.49
CA SER A 22 -4.71 12.80 -4.17
C SER A 22 -3.97 11.83 -5.09
N ALA A 23 -2.63 11.86 -5.10
CA ALA A 23 -1.80 10.93 -5.87
C ALA A 23 -1.99 9.48 -5.39
N PRO A 24 -1.98 8.48 -6.30
CA PRO A 24 -2.03 7.08 -5.91
C PRO A 24 -0.79 6.69 -5.10
N LEU A 25 -0.98 5.97 -4.00
CA LEU A 25 0.12 5.47 -3.18
C LEU A 25 0.51 4.06 -3.64
N PRO A 26 1.82 3.72 -3.60
CA PRO A 26 2.23 2.35 -3.77
C PRO A 26 1.54 1.53 -2.68
N ARG A 27 0.88 0.44 -3.10
CA ARG A 27 0.21 -0.48 -2.19
C ARG A 27 1.27 -0.97 -1.20
N CYS A 28 1.19 -0.56 0.06
CA CYS A 28 1.79 -1.33 1.13
C CYS A 28 1.00 -2.64 1.13
N ARG A 29 1.54 -3.66 0.45
CA ARG A 29 1.02 -5.02 0.51
C ARG A 29 0.71 -5.31 1.97
N THR A 30 -0.54 -5.63 2.28
CA THR A 30 -0.83 -6.36 3.50
C THR A 30 -0.06 -7.66 3.37
N GLU A 31 0.86 -7.92 4.30
CA GLU A 31 1.57 -9.20 4.43
C GLU A 31 0.63 -10.43 4.55
N GLU A 32 -0.69 -10.23 4.52
CA GLU A 32 -1.71 -11.28 4.45
C GLU A 32 -1.91 -11.87 3.03
N GLU A 33 -1.39 -11.23 1.95
CA GLU A 33 -1.28 -11.88 0.62
C GLU A 33 0.00 -12.74 0.49
N ASP A 34 0.94 -12.63 1.43
CA ASP A 34 2.16 -13.45 1.49
C ASP A 34 1.93 -14.80 2.19
N TRP A 35 0.69 -15.10 2.59
CA TRP A 35 0.27 -16.44 3.01
C TRP A 35 -0.62 -17.17 1.99
N ASP A 36 -1.07 -16.51 0.91
CA ASP A 36 -1.93 -17.10 -0.13
C ASP A 36 -1.15 -17.70 -1.31
N GLN A 37 0.18 -17.79 -1.23
CA GLN A 37 1.02 -18.32 -2.31
C GLN A 37 1.81 -19.58 -1.96
N SER A 38 1.59 -20.17 -0.78
CA SER A 38 2.28 -21.41 -0.36
C SER A 38 1.40 -22.64 -0.16
N SER A 39 0.14 -22.64 -0.62
CA SER A 39 -0.59 -23.91 -0.72
C SER A 39 -1.67 -23.91 -1.79
N GLY A 40 -1.29 -24.48 -2.95
CA GLY A 40 -2.19 -25.32 -3.73
C GLY A 40 -3.09 -24.59 -4.73
N GLY A 41 -2.60 -24.44 -5.96
CA GLY A 41 -3.50 -24.43 -7.12
C GLY A 41 -4.17 -25.80 -7.30
N PRO A 42 -5.42 -25.81 -7.75
CA PRO A 42 -5.91 -26.70 -8.81
C PRO A 42 -5.84 -26.02 -10.19
#